data_AF-A0A966C7B8-F1
#
_entry.id   AF-A0A966C7B8-F1
#
_cell.length_a   1.000
_cell.length_b   1.000
_cell.length_c   1.000
_cell.angle_alpha   90.00
_cell.angle_beta   90.00
_cell.angle_gamma   90.00
#
_symmetry.space_group_name_H-M   'P 1'
#
loop_
_entity.id
_entity.type
_entity.pdbx_description
1 polymer ?
#
loop_
_entity_poly.entity_id
_entity_poly.type
_entity_poly.pdbx_seq_one_letter_code
_entity_poly.pdbx_strand_id
1 'polypeptide(L)' 'MLNFKEMPLNELRKYVLKNRKDETAWKEFVSRPRPHATIVTTEISLEEQELILQQASSKMQN' A
#
# COMPACT_ATOMS: atom_id res chain seq x y z
N MET A 1 23.01 12.88 -4.08
CA MET A 1 22.17 13.19 -5.26
C MET A 1 20.85 12.47 -5.09
N LEU A 2 19.74 13.20 -5.09
CA LEU A 2 18.39 12.66 -5.01
C LEU A 2 18.05 12.03 -6.38
N ASN A 3 18.14 10.71 -6.47
CA ASN A 3 17.84 9.95 -7.70
C ASN A 3 16.34 9.72 -7.90
N PHE A 4 15.50 10.40 -7.12
CA PHE A 4 14.07 10.20 -7.16
C PHE A 4 13.48 10.86 -8.42
N LYS A 5 13.02 10.04 -9.37
CA LYS A 5 12.25 10.46 -10.54
C LYS A 5 10.81 9.99 -10.35
N GLU A 6 9.86 10.90 -10.53
CA GLU A 6 8.44 10.58 -10.49
C GLU A 6 8.13 9.43 -11.47
N MET A 7 7.50 8.37 -10.97
CA MET A 7 7.25 7.14 -11.74
C MET A 7 5.85 6.57 -11.46
N PRO A 8 5.26 5.75 -12.33
CA PRO A 8 3.98 5.09 -12.07
C PRO A 8 3.99 4.27 -10.76
N LEU A 9 2.85 4.11 -10.10
CA LEU A 9 2.76 3.45 -8.78
C LEU A 9 3.38 2.04 -8.78
N ASN A 10 3.20 1.29 -9.87
CA ASN A 10 3.76 -0.05 -10.04
C ASN A 10 5.29 -0.05 -10.14
N GLU A 11 5.88 0.96 -10.78
CA GLU A 11 7.33 1.13 -10.86
C GLU A 11 7.89 1.62 -9.52
N LEU A 12 7.20 2.56 -8.88
CA LEU A 12 7.55 3.07 -7.56
C LEU A 12 7.58 1.95 -6.52
N ARG A 13 6.57 1.05 -6.55
CA ARG A 13 6.54 -0.15 -5.69
C ARG A 13 7.80 -1.00 -5.88
N LYS A 14 8.18 -1.29 -7.12
CA LYS A 14 9.38 -2.10 -7.42
C LYS A 14 10.65 -1.38 -6.96
N TYR A 15 10.73 -0.07 -7.17
CA TYR A 15 11.87 0.74 -6.77
C TYR A 15 12.07 0.75 -5.25
N VAL A 16 11.01 1.03 -4.49
CA VAL A 16 11.05 1.12 -3.02
C VAL A 16 11.44 -0.22 -2.39
N LEU A 17 10.95 -1.34 -2.93
CA LEU A 17 11.32 -2.67 -2.44
C LEU A 17 12.81 -2.98 -2.63
N LYS A 18 13.42 -2.47 -3.71
CA LYS A 18 14.86 -2.62 -4.00
C LYS A 18 15.72 -1.60 -3.24
N ASN A 19 15.18 -0.41 -2.96
CA ASN A 19 15.89 0.72 -2.35
C ASN A 19 15.27 1.09 -1.00
N ARG A 20 15.20 0.13 -0.06
CA ARG A 20 14.49 0.30 1.23
C ARG A 20 14.97 1.46 2.11
N LYS A 21 16.18 1.97 1.89
CA LYS A 21 16.78 3.10 2.63
C LYS A 21 16.46 4.46 2.01
N ASP A 22 15.81 4.50 0.85
CA ASP A 22 15.40 5.73 0.18
C ASP A 22 14.08 6.24 0.81
N GLU A 23 14.21 7.02 1.89
CA GLU A 23 13.07 7.58 2.62
C GLU A 23 12.18 8.47 1.75
N THR A 24 12.75 9.14 0.74
CA THR A 24 12.00 10.03 -0.14
C THR A 24 11.04 9.21 -1.01
N ALA A 25 11.56 8.16 -1.64
CA ALA A 25 10.75 7.23 -2.42
C ALA A 25 9.71 6.50 -1.56
N TRP A 26 10.06 6.14 -0.31
CA TRP A 26 9.11 5.55 0.64
C TRP A 26 7.96 6.51 0.95
N LYS A 27 8.26 7.77 1.31
CA LYS A 27 7.23 8.78 1.64
C LYS A 27 6.25 9.01 0.50
N GLU A 28 6.74 9.09 -0.73
CA GLU A 28 5.87 9.22 -1.89
C GLU A 28 5.03 7.96 -2.13
N PHE A 29 5.62 6.78 -2.01
CA PHE A 29 4.86 5.54 -2.19
C PHE A 29 3.70 5.44 -1.18
N VAL A 30 3.94 5.81 0.07
CA VAL A 30 2.91 5.75 1.12
C VAL A 30 1.84 6.82 0.93
N SER A 31 2.19 8.02 0.47
CA SER A 31 1.25 9.15 0.29
C SER A 31 0.26 8.98 -0.87
N ARG A 32 0.57 8.12 -1.85
CA ARG A 32 -0.29 7.94 -3.03
C ARG A 32 -1.64 7.31 -2.65
N PRO A 33 -2.77 7.87 -3.16
CA PRO A 33 -4.09 7.34 -2.87
C PRO A 33 -4.26 5.95 -3.48
N ARG A 34 -4.97 5.08 -2.76
CA ARG A 34 -5.31 3.73 -3.19
C ARG A 34 -6.83 3.56 -3.07
N PRO A 35 -7.61 4.00 -4.07
CA PRO A 35 -9.07 4.04 -3.98
C PRO A 35 -9.72 2.65 -3.81
N HIS A 36 -8.99 1.58 -4.13
CA HIS A 36 -9.45 0.19 -4.02
C HIS A 36 -8.63 -0.63 -3.01
N ALA A 37 -8.02 0.01 -2.01
CA ALA A 37 -7.30 -0.70 -0.96
C ALA A 37 -7.95 -0.50 0.40
N THR A 38 -8.05 -1.59 1.17
CA THR A 38 -8.39 -1.55 2.59
C THR A 38 -7.11 -1.57 3.41
N ILE A 39 -6.93 -0.60 4.30
CA ILE A 39 -5.80 -0.58 5.24
C ILE A 39 -6.23 -1.35 6.49
N VAL A 40 -5.43 -2.34 6.87
CA VAL A 40 -5.65 -3.16 8.07
C VAL A 40 -4.50 -2.87 9.02
N THR A 41 -4.80 -2.44 10.24
CA THR A 41 -3.78 -2.18 11.26
C THR A 41 -3.25 -3.50 11.81
N THR A 42 -2.03 -3.52 12.34
CA THR A 42 -1.41 -4.75 12.87
C THR A 42 -1.86 -5.12 14.28
N GLU A 43 -2.70 -4.29 14.90
CA GLU A 43 -3.12 -4.42 16.30
C GLU A 43 -4.47 -5.15 16.46
N ILE A 44 -5.12 -5.53 15.35
CA ILE A 44 -6.42 -6.21 15.37
C ILE A 44 -6.27 -7.73 15.37
N SER A 45 -7.26 -8.43 15.93
CA SER A 45 -7.27 -9.88 16.03
C SER A 45 -7.41 -10.56 14.66
N LEU A 46 -7.15 -11.87 14.59
CA LEU A 46 -7.33 -12.63 13.35
C LEU A 46 -8.80 -12.66 12.92
N GLU A 47 -9.74 -12.77 13.88
CA GLU A 47 -11.16 -12.73 13.61
C GLU A 47 -11.60 -11.39 13.00
N GLU A 48 -11.03 -10.28 13.50
CA GLU A 48 -11.28 -8.95 12.95
C GLU A 48 -10.69 -8.80 11.53
N GLN A 49 -9.51 -9.39 11.27
CA GLN A 49 -8.91 -9.43 9.93
C GLN A 49 -9.79 -10.22 8.95
N GLU A 50 -10.31 -11.38 9.35
CA GLU A 50 -11.21 -12.20 8.53
C GLU A 50 -12.50 -11.47 8.18
N LEU A 51 -13.11 -10.78 9.16
CA LEU A 51 -14.32 -9.99 8.93
C LEU A 51 -14.08 -8.89 7.90
N ILE A 52 -12.95 -8.18 8.00
CA ILE A 52 -12.58 -7.13 7.05
C ILE A 52 -12.40 -7.69 5.64
N LEU A 53 -11.77 -8.87 5.50
CA LEU A 53 -11.60 -9.53 4.21
C LEU A 53 -12.94 -9.93 3.58
N GLN A 54 -13.86 -10.49 4.37
CA GLN A 54 -15.21 -10.84 3.90
C GLN A 54 -16.02 -9.61 3.44
N GLN A 55 -15.91 -8.50 4.18
CA GLN A 55 -16.56 -7.25 3.80
C GLN A 55 -15.97 -6.66 2.51
N ALA A 56 -14.64 -6.74 2.35
CA ALA A 56 -13.96 -6.25 1.16
C ALA A 56 -14.34 -7.05 -0.10
N SER A 57 -14.41 -8.39 0.00
CA SER A 57 -14.82 -9.24 -1.12
C SER A 57 -16.28 -9.02 -1.53
N SER A 58 -17.18 -8.80 -0.57
CA SER A 58 -18.59 -8.52 -0.82
C SER A 58 -18.81 -7.20 -1.56
N LYS A 59 -17.95 -6.19 -1.34
CA LYS A 59 -17.99 -4.89 -2.05
C LYS A 59 -17.50 -4.98 -3.49
N MET A 60 -16.79 -6.04 -3.87
CA MET A 60 -16.32 -6.23 -5.25
C MET A 60 -17.32 -6.99 -6.13
N GLN A 61 -18.34 -7.61 -5.53
CA GLN A 61 -19.35 -8.42 -6.23
C GLN A 61 -20.64 -7.64 -6.58
N ASN A 62 -20.78 -6.40 -6.12
CA ASN A 62 -21.88 -5.48 -6.44
C ASN A 62 -21.37 -4.30 -7.28
#